data_AF-A0A959X8V3-F1
#
_entry.id   AF-A0A959X8V3-F1
#
_cell.length_a   1.000
_cell.length_b   1.000
_cell.length_c   1.000
_cell.angle_alpha   90.00
_cell.angle_beta   90.00
_cell.angle_gamma   90.00
#
_symmetry.space_group_name_H-M   'P 1'
#
loop_
_entity.id
_entity.type
_entity.pdbx_description
1 polymer ?
#
loop_
_entity_poly.entity_id
_entity_poly.type
_entity_poly.pdbx_seq_one_letter_code
_entity_poly.pdbx_strand_id
1 'polypeptide(L)' 'GADFSAAQVAMAGPQGPISVTRFAPKNGYAQPTLVWDVNANLDPNSTYYVSVSNIKVGNGRTNYSYAVQLFQPN' A
#
# COMPACT_ATOMS: atom_id res chain seq x y z
N GLY A 1 -11.29 -1.48 15.71
CA GLY A 1 -10.03 -1.27 14.96
C GLY A 1 -10.22 -1.66 13.51
N ALA A 2 -9.33 -1.21 12.61
CA ALA A 2 -9.34 -1.64 11.21
C ALA A 2 -8.79 -3.07 11.08
N ASP A 3 -9.38 -3.87 10.21
CA ASP A 3 -8.95 -5.23 9.87
C ASP A 3 -8.51 -5.28 8.39
N PHE A 4 -7.25 -5.67 8.20
CA PHE A 4 -6.57 -5.70 6.91
C PHE A 4 -6.42 -7.13 6.35
N SER A 5 -6.97 -8.15 7.01
CA SER A 5 -6.84 -9.56 6.59
C SER A 5 -7.27 -9.79 5.13
N ALA A 6 -8.35 -9.13 4.71
CA ALA A 6 -8.89 -9.19 3.35
C ALA A 6 -8.45 -8.02 2.45
N ALA A 7 -7.63 -7.09 2.94
CA ALA A 7 -7.24 -5.90 2.19
C ALA A 7 -6.36 -6.25 0.98
N GLN A 8 -6.57 -5.58 -0.14
CA GLN A 8 -5.74 -5.75 -1.34
C GLN A 8 -4.95 -4.47 -1.59
N VAL A 9 -3.73 -4.60 -2.11
CA VAL A 9 -2.88 -3.48 -2.48
C VAL A 9 -2.64 -3.55 -3.98
N ALA A 10 -2.84 -2.43 -4.65
CA ALA A 10 -2.44 -2.21 -6.03
C ALA A 10 -1.55 -0.96 -6.12
N MET A 11 -0.53 -1.01 -6.96
CA MET A 11 0.36 0.12 -7.22
C MET A 11 0.50 0.36 -8.71
N ALA A 12 0.64 1.63 -9.08
CA ALA A 12 0.99 2.05 -10.43
C ALA A 12 2.03 3.16 -10.38
N GLY A 13 3.01 3.10 -11.27
CA GLY A 13 4.00 4.14 -11.48
C GLY A 13 3.85 4.80 -12.87
N PRO A 14 4.80 5.64 -13.25
CA PRO A 14 4.79 6.32 -14.55
C PRO A 14 4.73 5.38 -15.76
N GLN A 15 5.26 4.17 -15.61
CA GLN A 15 5.30 3.14 -16.65
C GLN A 15 4.11 2.16 -16.61
N GLY A 16 3.17 2.35 -15.69
CA GLY A 16 1.98 1.49 -15.53
C GLY A 16 1.95 0.67 -14.24
N PRO A 17 1.20 -0.43 -14.20
CA PRO A 17 1.00 -1.25 -13.00
C PRO A 17 2.30 -1.88 -12.47
N ILE A 18 2.42 -1.94 -11.15
CA ILE A 18 3.58 -2.51 -10.45
C ILE A 18 3.14 -3.69 -9.60
N SER A 19 3.85 -4.81 -9.72
CA SER A 19 3.61 -5.99 -8.90
C SER A 19 4.06 -5.76 -7.46
N VAL A 20 3.16 -6.08 -6.52
CA VAL A 20 3.41 -5.97 -5.08
C VAL A 20 3.19 -7.32 -4.40
N THR A 21 4.00 -7.61 -3.38
CA THR A 21 3.82 -8.77 -2.50
C THR A 21 3.27 -8.30 -1.17
N ARG A 22 2.02 -8.62 -0.86
CA ARG A 22 1.39 -8.29 0.42
C ARG A 22 1.81 -9.28 1.50
N PHE A 23 2.17 -8.79 2.68
CA PHE A 23 2.39 -9.62 3.87
C PHE A 23 1.17 -9.66 4.77
N ALA A 24 1.12 -10.67 5.64
CA ALA A 24 0.16 -10.69 6.73
C ALA A 24 0.32 -9.42 7.59
N PRO A 25 -0.79 -8.80 8.05
CA PRO A 25 -0.70 -7.66 8.95
C PRO A 25 0.19 -7.98 10.15
N LYS A 26 1.18 -7.13 10.43
CA LYS A 26 2.10 -7.34 11.55
C LYS A 26 1.57 -6.63 12.80
N ASN A 27 1.29 -7.40 13.84
CA ASN A 27 1.03 -6.86 15.18
C ASN A 27 2.37 -6.47 15.82
N GLY A 28 2.79 -5.23 15.58
CA GLY A 28 4.06 -4.70 16.12
C GLY A 28 4.21 -3.18 16.02
N TYR A 29 3.30 -2.50 15.33
CA TYR A 29 3.33 -1.06 15.08
C TYR A 29 2.34 -0.27 15.96
N ALA A 30 2.01 -0.78 17.15
CA ALA A 30 0.98 -0.27 18.08
C ALA A 30 -0.47 -0.27 17.54
N GLN A 31 -0.66 -0.47 16.24
CA GLN A 31 -1.94 -0.64 15.56
C GLN A 31 -1.81 -1.72 14.47
N PRO A 32 -2.91 -2.35 14.01
CA PRO A 32 -2.86 -3.23 12.85
C PRO A 32 -2.28 -2.47 11.66
N THR A 33 -1.21 -3.00 11.05
CA THR A 33 -0.52 -2.34 9.95
C THR A 33 -0.40 -3.31 8.78
N LEU A 34 -0.82 -2.82 7.61
CA LEU A 34 -0.64 -3.50 6.34
C LEU A 34 0.76 -3.21 5.81
N VAL A 35 1.52 -4.26 5.49
CA VAL A 35 2.88 -4.17 4.93
C VAL A 35 2.91 -4.93 3.61
N TRP A 36 3.58 -4.37 2.61
CA TRP A 36 3.81 -5.00 1.32
C TRP A 36 5.18 -4.60 0.77
N ASP A 37 5.76 -5.46 -0.05
CA ASP A 37 6.97 -5.18 -0.82
C ASP A 37 6.62 -4.83 -2.26
N VAL A 38 7.48 -4.01 -2.86
CA VAL A 38 7.39 -3.61 -4.26
C VAL A 38 8.50 -4.31 -5.02
N ASN A 39 8.14 -5.23 -5.92
CA ASN A 39 9.11 -6.03 -6.67
C ASN A 39 9.53 -5.32 -7.97
N ALA A 40 9.95 -4.05 -7.86
CA ALA A 40 10.35 -3.24 -9.00
C ALA A 40 11.41 -2.22 -8.60
N ASN A 41 12.26 -1.84 -9.56
CA ASN A 41 13.14 -0.69 -9.40
C ASN A 41 12.30 0.58 -9.47
N LEU A 42 12.26 1.33 -8.38
CA LEU A 42 11.53 2.58 -8.29
C LEU A 42 12.45 3.75 -8.65
N ASP A 43 11.96 4.65 -9.49
CA ASP A 43 12.61 5.92 -9.76
C ASP A 43 12.39 6.84 -8.56
N PRO A 44 13.46 7.27 -7.88
CA PRO A 44 13.38 8.09 -6.68
C PRO A 44 12.88 9.51 -6.94
N ASN A 45 12.65 9.93 -8.20
CA ASN A 45 12.13 11.25 -8.54
C ASN A 45 10.69 11.19 -9.09
N SER A 46 10.05 10.03 -9.00
CA SER A 46 8.74 9.78 -9.57
C SER A 46 7.61 9.71 -8.54
N THR A 47 6.38 9.93 -9.01
CA THR A 47 5.14 9.76 -8.23
C THR A 47 4.50 8.41 -8.55
N TYR A 48 4.10 7.70 -7.50
CA TYR A 48 3.44 6.41 -7.56
C TYR A 48 2.05 6.51 -6.95
N TYR A 49 1.08 5.79 -7.50
CA TYR A 49 -0.28 5.72 -6.97
C TYR A 49 -0.46 4.39 -6.27
N VAL A 50 -0.93 4.45 -5.03
CA VAL A 50 -1.25 3.27 -4.22
C VAL A 50 -2.76 3.25 -3.99
N SER A 51 -3.37 2.10 -4.22
CA SER A 51 -4.76 1.83 -3.86
C SER A 51 -4.81 0.66 -2.91
N VAL A 52 -5.43 0.86 -1.75
CA VAL A 52 -5.71 -0.17 -0.76
C VAL A 52 -7.21 -0.36 -0.68
N SER A 53 -7.71 -1.54 -1.02
CA SER A 53 -9.14 -1.84 -1.03
C SER A 53 -9.50 -2.90 -0.01
N ASN A 54 -10.79 -3.04 0.26
CA ASN A 54 -11.36 -4.12 1.05
C ASN A 54 -10.90 -4.13 2.53
N ILE A 55 -10.62 -2.95 3.08
CA ILE A 55 -10.28 -2.78 4.50
C ILE A 55 -11.58 -2.82 5.29
N LYS A 56 -11.67 -3.70 6.29
CA LYS A 56 -12.85 -3.78 7.15
C LYS A 56 -12.72 -2.79 8.30
N VAL A 57 -13.69 -1.88 8.45
CA VAL A 57 -13.75 -0.89 9.53
C VAL A 57 -15.16 -0.94 10.13
N GLY A 58 -15.27 -1.44 11.37
CA GLY A 58 -16.57 -1.74 11.97
C GLY A 58 -17.33 -2.81 11.14
N ASN A 59 -18.56 -2.48 10.73
CA ASN A 59 -19.40 -3.35 9.89
C ASN A 59 -19.25 -3.07 8.38
N GLY A 60 -18.44 -2.08 8.00
CA GLY A 60 -18.27 -1.65 6.62
C GLY A 60 -16.92 -2.07 6.01
N ARG A 61 -16.83 -1.93 4.67
CA ARG A 61 -15.59 -2.01 3.92
C ARG A 61 -15.26 -0.63 3.36
N THR A 62 -13.99 -0.27 3.38
CA THR A 62 -13.49 1.00 2.86
C THR A 62 -12.28 0.78 1.96
N ASN A 63 -12.07 1.74 1.07
CA ASN A 63 -10.97 1.79 0.13
C ASN A 63 -10.27 3.14 0.26
N TYR A 64 -8.95 3.16 0.12
CA TYR A 64 -8.14 4.37 0.10
C TYR A 64 -7.26 4.37 -1.13
N SER A 65 -7.05 5.55 -1.71
CA SER A 65 -6.06 5.78 -2.76
C SER A 65 -5.26 7.02 -2.42
N TYR A 66 -3.96 6.97 -2.63
CA TYR A 66 -3.05 8.09 -2.38
C TYR A 66 -1.87 8.07 -3.34
N ALA A 67 -1.29 9.26 -3.55
CA ALA A 67 -0.06 9.44 -4.31
C ALA A 67 1.13 9.46 -3.34
N VAL A 68 2.20 8.76 -3.71
CA VAL A 68 3.47 8.71 -3.00
C VAL A 68 4.53 9.27 -3.94
N GLN A 69 5.02 10.46 -3.62
CA GLN A 69 6.18 11.03 -4.28
C GLN A 69 7.43 10.49 -3.59
N LEU A 70 8.25 9.76 -4.35
CA LEU A 70 9.56 9.36 -3.85
C LEU A 70 10.52 10.55 -3.93
N PHE A 71 11.51 10.55 -3.04
CA PHE A 71 12.62 11.47 -3.10
C PHE A 71 13.90 10.73 -2.67
N GLN A 72 15.02 11.06 -3.32
CA GLN A 72 16.35 10.67 -2.85
C GLN A 72 17.03 11.90 -2.25
N PRO A 73 17.28 11.91 -0.93
CA PRO A 73 18.04 13.00 -0.32
C PRO A 73 19.50 12.95 -0.82
N ASN A 74 20.03 14.11 -1.20
CA ASN A 74 21.43 14.31 -1.59
C ASN A 74 22.36 14.38 -0.38
#